data_AF-A0A8S3EDF5-F1
#
_entry.id   AF-A0A8S3EDF5-F1
#
_cell.length_a   1.000
_cell.length_b   1.000
_cell.length_c   1.000
_cell.angle_alpha   90.00
_cell.angle_beta   90.00
_cell.angle_gamma   90.00
#
_symmetry.space_group_name_H-M   'P 1'
#
loop_
_entity.id
_entity.type
_entity.pdbx_description
1 polymer ?
#
loop_
_entity_poly.entity_id
_entity_poly.type
_entity_poly.pdbx_seq_one_letter_code
_entity_poly.pdbx_strand_id
1 'polypeptide(L)'
;MLECLSIQNARNHASLHELERDLKDKYRARALDSAAHDIETKSRGINFYEDIEFVDNTVSVPESWAQYTKENIYRALNEISQSDELLNASKQLMTTIYHDMWSQWNHTNISLENRVQEEQAAKNEIQAHLEKILQEIFDVKQNIEFLKKTIADHEAFLQVAQTRLATRARRPNIEACRDPAMHRLIQEVHDLHAAIADLLRKLRQEENAVQHLLRSKSSLEQDLTIKKNSLFIDSEK
;
A
#
# COMPACT_ATOMS: atom_id res chain seq x y z
N MET A 1 15.69 15.33 -21.00
CA MET A 1 15.05 16.66 -21.11
C MET A 1 16.04 17.80 -20.84
N LEU A 2 16.73 17.83 -19.68
CA LEU A 2 17.77 18.84 -19.41
C LEU A 2 18.88 18.84 -20.46
N GLU A 3 19.34 17.65 -20.87
CA GLU A 3 20.33 17.50 -21.95
C GLU A 3 19.81 18.05 -23.30
N CYS A 4 18.56 17.76 -23.64
CA CYS A 4 17.91 18.28 -24.85
C CYS A 4 17.83 19.81 -24.86
N LEU A 5 17.49 20.42 -23.71
CA LEU A 5 17.49 21.88 -23.55
C LEU A 5 18.89 22.48 -23.69
N SER A 6 19.91 21.83 -23.12
CA SER A 6 21.30 22.27 -23.25
C SER A 6 21.76 22.22 -24.71
N ILE A 7 21.43 21.14 -25.43
CA ILE A 7 21.75 21.00 -26.85
C ILE A 7 21.02 22.07 -27.68
N GLN A 8 19.73 22.29 -27.41
CA GLN A 8 18.96 23.31 -28.13
C GLN A 8 19.49 24.72 -27.87
N ASN A 9 19.92 25.02 -26.65
CA ASN A 9 20.53 26.30 -26.33
C ASN A 9 21.84 26.53 -27.11
N ALA A 10 22.68 25.50 -27.24
CA ALA A 10 23.89 25.57 -28.05
C ALA A 10 23.58 25.85 -29.54
N ARG A 11 22.54 25.21 -30.09
CA ARG A 11 22.07 25.46 -31.46
C ARG A 11 21.55 26.89 -31.66
N ASN A 12 20.78 27.40 -30.70
CA ASN A 12 20.29 28.79 -30.70
C ASN A 12 21.46 29.78 -30.71
N HIS A 13 22.48 29.58 -29.87
CA HIS A 13 23.69 30.40 -29.85
C HIS A 13 24.46 30.35 -31.17
N ALA A 14 24.64 29.16 -31.75
CA ALA A 14 25.30 29.01 -33.04
C ALA A 14 24.53 29.75 -34.15
N SER A 15 23.20 29.61 -34.19
CA SER A 15 22.36 30.31 -35.16
C SER A 15 22.38 31.83 -34.98
N LEU A 16 22.46 32.32 -33.74
CA LEU A 16 22.60 33.74 -33.45
C LEU A 16 23.94 34.28 -33.97
N HIS A 17 25.04 33.59 -33.70
CA HIS A 17 26.36 33.99 -34.19
C HIS A 17 26.45 34.05 -35.71
N GLU A 18 25.81 33.11 -36.42
CA GLU A 18 25.74 33.13 -37.89
C GLU A 18 24.98 34.35 -38.41
N LEU A 19 23.87 34.73 -37.76
CA LEU A 19 23.11 35.95 -38.10
C LEU A 19 23.90 37.23 -37.81
N GLU A 20 24.58 37.30 -36.66
CA GLU A 20 25.42 38.45 -36.29
C GLU A 20 26.58 38.64 -37.28
N ARG A 21 27.20 37.54 -37.72
CA ARG A 21 28.25 37.57 -38.73
C ARG A 21 27.73 38.09 -40.06
N ASP A 22 26.64 37.50 -40.56
CA ASP A 22 26.00 37.92 -41.83
C ASP A 22 25.61 39.41 -41.78
N LEU A 23 25.02 39.87 -40.67
CA LEU A 23 24.66 41.26 -40.46
C LEU A 23 25.89 42.18 -40.48
N LYS A 24 26.96 41.81 -39.77
CA LYS A 24 28.21 42.58 -39.70
C LYS A 24 28.87 42.69 -41.08
N ASP A 25 28.90 41.61 -41.84
CA ASP A 25 29.47 41.59 -43.19
C ASP A 25 28.67 42.49 -44.13
N LYS A 26 27.34 42.47 -44.06
CA LYS A 26 26.47 43.40 -44.82
C LYS A 26 26.68 44.86 -44.45
N TYR A 27 26.82 45.19 -43.17
CA TYR A 27 27.11 46.56 -42.74
C TYR A 27 28.47 47.04 -43.25
N ARG A 28 29.48 46.16 -43.19
CA ARG A 28 30.81 46.46 -43.72
C ARG A 28 30.78 46.66 -45.24
N ALA A 29 30.11 45.78 -45.98
CA ALA A 29 29.95 45.91 -47.43
C ALA A 29 29.27 47.24 -47.78
N ARG A 30 28.14 47.56 -47.14
CA ARG A 30 27.44 48.84 -47.33
C ARG A 30 28.31 50.06 -47.03
N ALA A 31 29.14 50.00 -45.98
CA ALA A 31 30.03 51.10 -45.63
C ALA A 31 31.13 51.30 -46.68
N LEU A 32 31.69 50.21 -47.22
CA LEU A 32 32.64 50.26 -48.33
C LEU A 32 31.99 50.80 -49.61
N ASP A 33 30.78 50.34 -49.95
CA ASP A 33 30.04 50.81 -51.12
C ASP A 33 29.70 52.30 -51.01
N SER A 34 29.30 52.76 -49.82
CA SER A 34 29.03 54.19 -49.57
C SER A 34 30.31 55.02 -49.68
N ALA A 35 31.41 54.55 -49.07
CA ALA A 35 32.69 55.23 -49.17
C ALA A 35 33.20 55.29 -50.62
N ALA A 36 32.99 54.23 -51.41
CA ALA A 36 33.35 54.19 -52.83
C ALA A 36 32.48 55.13 -53.67
N HIS A 37 31.19 55.22 -53.37
CA HIS A 37 30.25 56.14 -54.02
C HIS A 37 30.65 57.61 -53.82
N ASP A 38 31.19 57.95 -52.64
CA ASP A 38 31.60 59.31 -52.26
C ASP A 38 32.98 59.73 -52.85
N ILE A 39 33.66 58.86 -53.61
CA ILE A 39 34.96 59.19 -54.23
C ILE A 39 34.76 60.04 -55.48
N GLU A 40 35.35 61.23 -55.49
CA GLU A 40 35.39 62.15 -56.64
C GLU A 40 36.82 62.30 -57.17
N THR A 41 37.03 62.79 -58.40
CA THR A 41 38.37 62.95 -59.00
C THR A 41 39.35 63.78 -58.17
N LYS A 42 38.86 64.61 -57.24
CA LYS A 42 39.68 65.46 -56.34
C LYS A 42 39.82 64.90 -54.92
N SER A 43 39.26 63.72 -54.63
CA SER A 43 39.36 63.12 -53.29
C SER A 43 40.81 62.74 -52.96
N ARG A 44 41.19 62.89 -51.69
CA ARG A 44 42.53 62.51 -51.20
C ARG A 44 42.62 60.98 -51.10
N GLY A 45 43.76 60.40 -51.48
CA GLY A 45 44.02 58.96 -51.35
C GLY A 45 43.66 58.11 -52.58
N ILE A 46 43.34 58.75 -53.72
CA ILE A 46 43.20 58.06 -55.02
C ILE A 46 44.60 57.72 -55.55
N ASN A 47 44.81 56.45 -55.94
CA ASN A 47 46.08 55.93 -56.46
C ASN A 47 45.81 54.98 -57.64
N PHE A 48 46.83 54.75 -58.46
CA PHE A 48 46.83 53.63 -59.40
C PHE A 48 47.14 52.34 -58.64
N TYR A 49 46.33 51.30 -58.87
CA TYR A 49 46.53 49.96 -58.34
C TYR A 49 46.83 49.04 -59.52
N GLU A 50 48.07 48.55 -59.63
CA GLU A 50 48.49 47.63 -60.71
C GLU A 50 47.79 46.27 -60.55
N ASP A 51 47.43 45.66 -61.68
CA ASP A 51 46.82 44.32 -61.82
C ASP A 51 45.48 44.09 -61.11
N ILE A 52 44.82 45.14 -60.60
CA ILE A 52 43.55 45.00 -59.86
C ILE A 52 42.43 44.43 -60.75
N GLU A 53 42.48 44.70 -62.05
CA GLU A 53 41.55 44.18 -63.06
C GLU A 53 41.61 42.66 -63.24
N PHE A 54 42.70 42.01 -62.80
CA PHE A 54 42.88 40.56 -62.88
C PHE A 54 42.55 39.83 -61.57
N VAL A 55 42.20 40.57 -60.51
CA VAL A 55 41.83 40.00 -59.21
C VAL A 55 40.33 39.76 -59.14
N ASP A 56 39.92 38.49 -59.21
CA ASP A 56 38.53 38.08 -58.93
C ASP A 56 38.43 37.36 -57.57
N ASN A 57 37.94 38.08 -56.57
CA ASN A 57 37.65 37.55 -55.23
C ASN A 57 36.13 37.34 -55.01
N THR A 58 35.33 37.32 -56.07
CA THR A 58 33.88 37.13 -55.95
C THR A 58 33.56 35.68 -55.59
N VAL A 59 32.79 35.49 -54.52
CA VAL A 59 32.38 34.16 -54.03
C VAL A 59 30.87 33.92 -54.15
N SER A 60 30.12 34.93 -54.59
CA SER A 60 28.66 34.90 -54.68
C SER A 60 28.14 35.81 -55.80
N VAL A 61 26.95 35.48 -56.31
CA VAL A 61 26.13 36.32 -57.18
C VAL A 61 24.94 36.88 -56.38
N PRO A 62 24.21 37.91 -56.85
CA PRO A 62 23.11 38.51 -56.09
C PRO A 62 22.07 37.50 -55.58
N GLU A 63 21.76 36.49 -56.40
CA GLU A 63 20.84 35.41 -56.04
C GLU A 63 21.38 34.54 -54.91
N SER A 64 22.66 34.12 -54.97
CA SER A 64 23.26 33.29 -53.93
C SER A 64 23.55 34.06 -52.65
N TRP A 65 23.85 35.36 -52.74
CA TRP A 65 23.96 36.27 -51.60
C TRP A 65 22.63 36.46 -50.86
N ALA A 66 21.55 36.72 -51.61
CA ALA A 66 20.21 36.87 -51.02
C ALA A 66 19.72 35.54 -50.41
N GLN A 67 20.00 34.43 -51.09
CA GLN A 67 19.68 33.09 -50.62
C GLN A 67 20.44 32.74 -49.33
N TYR A 68 21.72 33.10 -49.20
CA TYR A 68 22.51 32.84 -47.98
C TYR A 68 21.84 33.42 -46.73
N THR A 69 21.46 34.69 -46.77
CA THR A 69 20.77 35.35 -45.65
C THR A 69 19.39 34.77 -45.40
N LYS A 70 18.64 34.47 -46.47
CA LYS A 70 17.34 33.82 -46.35
C LYS A 70 17.44 32.48 -45.63
N GLU A 71 18.45 31.67 -45.95
CA GLU A 71 18.71 30.40 -45.28
C GLU A 71 19.12 30.58 -43.82
N ASN A 72 19.97 31.56 -43.51
CA ASN A 72 20.35 31.85 -42.12
C ASN A 72 19.14 32.25 -41.27
N ILE A 73 18.26 33.11 -41.81
CA ILE A 73 17.00 33.48 -41.17
C ILE A 73 16.10 32.25 -40.99
N TYR A 74 15.95 31.41 -42.03
CA TYR A 74 15.14 30.20 -41.95
C TYR A 74 15.64 29.23 -40.88
N ARG A 75 16.96 29.00 -40.81
CA ARG A 75 17.58 28.17 -39.76
C ARG A 75 17.28 28.74 -38.37
N ALA A 76 17.44 30.05 -38.17
CA ALA A 76 17.15 30.69 -36.89
C ALA A 76 15.68 30.55 -36.48
N LEU A 77 14.75 30.75 -37.41
CA LEU A 77 13.32 30.56 -37.16
C LEU A 77 13.00 29.11 -36.80
N ASN A 78 13.66 28.15 -37.45
CA ASN A 78 13.50 26.72 -37.16
C ASN A 78 14.03 26.35 -35.77
N GLU A 79 15.18 26.90 -35.34
CA GLU A 79 15.71 26.69 -33.99
C GLU A 79 14.83 27.34 -32.90
N ILE A 80 14.22 28.50 -33.18
CA ILE A 80 13.22 29.13 -32.30
C ILE A 80 11.99 28.22 -32.16
N SER A 81 11.47 27.67 -33.27
CA SER A 81 10.33 26.76 -33.26
C SER A 81 10.61 25.50 -32.43
N GLN A 82 11.77 24.87 -32.64
CA GLN A 82 12.19 23.71 -31.85
C GLN A 82 12.31 24.03 -30.35
N SER A 83 12.77 25.24 -30.01
CA SER A 83 12.86 25.69 -28.62
C SER A 83 11.48 25.83 -27.97
N ASP A 84 10.51 26.40 -28.70
CA ASP A 84 9.13 26.53 -28.19
C ASP A 84 8.48 25.17 -27.96
N GLU A 85 8.65 24.24 -28.90
CA GLU A 85 8.16 22.85 -28.75
C GLU A 85 8.75 22.17 -27.51
N LEU A 86 10.07 22.29 -27.28
CA LEU A 86 10.74 21.72 -26.11
C LEU A 86 10.26 22.35 -24.81
N LEU A 87 10.03 23.67 -24.78
CA LEU A 87 9.49 24.37 -23.61
C LEU A 87 8.05 23.94 -23.31
N ASN A 88 7.22 23.79 -24.33
CA ASN A 88 5.84 23.33 -24.18
C ASN A 88 5.79 21.89 -23.66
N ALA A 89 6.61 21.00 -24.23
CA ALA A 89 6.75 19.63 -23.75
C ALA A 89 7.23 19.58 -22.28
N SER A 90 8.18 20.46 -21.91
CA SER A 90 8.67 20.55 -20.53
C SER A 90 7.58 21.02 -19.54
N LYS A 91 6.81 22.04 -19.90
CA LYS A 91 5.68 22.53 -19.09
C LYS A 91 4.59 21.48 -18.91
N GLN A 92 4.28 20.74 -19.99
CA GLN A 92 3.32 19.64 -19.93
C GLN A 92 3.82 18.54 -19.00
N LEU A 93 5.08 18.11 -19.14
CA LEU A 93 5.67 17.11 -18.25
C LEU A 93 5.64 17.55 -16.78
N MET A 94 5.96 18.82 -16.50
CA MET A 94 5.92 19.36 -15.13
C MET A 94 4.50 19.32 -14.56
N THR A 95 3.49 19.68 -15.35
CA THR A 95 2.08 19.60 -14.95
C THR A 95 1.67 18.15 -14.67
N THR A 96 2.07 17.22 -15.54
CA THR A 96 1.80 15.78 -15.35
C THR A 96 2.44 15.25 -14.08
N ILE A 97 3.74 15.52 -13.87
CA ILE A 97 4.47 15.09 -12.66
C ILE A 97 3.80 15.66 -11.41
N TYR A 98 3.42 16.94 -11.42
CA TYR A 98 2.70 17.55 -10.31
C TYR A 98 1.39 16.83 -9.99
N HIS A 99 0.59 16.55 -11.03
CA HIS A 99 -0.68 15.84 -10.85
C HIS A 99 -0.48 14.41 -10.34
N ASP A 100 0.50 13.70 -10.88
CA ASP A 100 0.84 12.34 -10.47
C ASP A 100 1.32 12.30 -9.02
N MET A 101 2.20 13.23 -8.61
CA MET A 101 2.65 13.35 -7.23
C MET A 101 1.49 13.64 -6.27
N TRP A 102 0.62 14.57 -6.62
CA TRP A 102 -0.57 14.90 -5.81
C TRP A 102 -1.52 13.70 -5.70
N SER A 103 -1.78 13.04 -6.83
CA SER A 103 -2.64 11.85 -6.89
C SER A 103 -2.08 10.71 -6.04
N GLN A 104 -0.78 10.42 -6.17
CA GLN A 104 -0.11 9.40 -5.35
C GLN A 104 -0.16 9.73 -3.87
N TRP A 105 0.15 10.98 -3.49
CA TRP A 105 0.08 11.42 -2.09
C TRP A 105 -1.31 11.22 -1.50
N ASN A 106 -2.35 11.66 -2.22
CA ASN A 106 -3.73 11.51 -1.78
C ASN A 106 -4.15 10.03 -1.71
N HIS A 107 -3.80 9.24 -2.72
CA HIS A 107 -4.11 7.81 -2.77
C HIS A 107 -3.46 7.04 -1.62
N THR A 108 -2.18 7.28 -1.35
CA THR A 108 -1.45 6.63 -0.25
C THR A 108 -2.02 7.03 1.11
N ASN A 109 -2.38 8.29 1.31
CA ASN A 109 -2.99 8.74 2.57
C ASN A 109 -4.36 8.11 2.80
N ILE A 110 -5.24 8.13 1.79
CA ILE A 110 -6.56 7.48 1.88
C ILE A 110 -6.39 5.97 2.14
N SER A 111 -5.46 5.31 1.45
CA SER A 111 -5.19 3.89 1.67
C SER A 111 -4.68 3.61 3.09
N LEU A 112 -3.88 4.50 3.67
CA LEU A 112 -3.40 4.37 5.04
C LEU A 112 -4.54 4.56 6.05
N GLU A 113 -5.36 5.60 5.86
CA GLU A 113 -6.55 5.84 6.69
C GLU A 113 -7.52 4.64 6.66
N ASN A 114 -7.79 4.09 5.48
CA ASN A 114 -8.61 2.89 5.34
C ASN A 114 -8.00 1.70 6.07
N ARG A 115 -6.68 1.48 5.97
CA ARG A 115 -6.00 0.40 6.68
C ARG A 115 -6.13 0.55 8.20
N VAL A 116 -5.97 1.77 8.72
CA VAL A 116 -6.16 2.06 10.15
C VAL A 116 -7.58 1.74 10.59
N GLN A 117 -8.59 2.10 9.79
CA GLN A 117 -9.99 1.79 10.07
C GLN A 117 -10.26 0.28 10.06
N GLU A 118 -9.74 -0.45 9.06
CA GLU A 118 -9.83 -1.91 8.97
C GLU A 118 -9.20 -2.59 10.20
N GLU A 119 -8.01 -2.14 10.61
CA GLU A 119 -7.31 -2.69 11.77
C GLU A 119 -8.05 -2.40 13.08
N GLN A 120 -8.63 -1.20 13.20
CA GLN A 120 -9.44 -0.82 14.36
C GLN A 120 -10.74 -1.64 14.42
N ALA A 121 -11.37 -1.94 13.28
CA ALA A 121 -12.52 -2.82 13.19
C ALA A 121 -12.16 -4.26 13.60
N ALA A 122 -11.08 -4.81 13.05
CA ALA A 122 -10.60 -6.15 13.39
C ALA A 122 -10.27 -6.29 14.89
N LYS A 123 -9.60 -5.29 15.49
CA LYS A 123 -9.36 -5.22 16.93
C LYS A 123 -10.67 -5.29 17.73
N ASN A 124 -11.68 -4.52 17.32
CA ASN A 124 -12.97 -4.49 18.01
C ASN A 124 -13.70 -5.83 17.91
N GLU A 125 -13.65 -6.50 16.76
CA GLU A 125 -14.22 -7.85 16.59
C GLU A 125 -13.52 -8.89 17.47
N ILE A 126 -12.18 -8.87 17.55
CA ILE A 126 -11.40 -9.76 18.43
C ILE A 126 -11.77 -9.51 19.89
N GLN A 127 -11.88 -8.24 20.31
CA GLN A 127 -12.29 -7.87 21.67
C GLN A 127 -13.69 -8.39 22.00
N ALA A 128 -14.66 -8.21 21.09
CA ALA A 128 -16.02 -8.69 21.28
C ALA A 128 -16.09 -10.24 21.31
N HIS A 129 -15.26 -10.92 20.51
CA HIS A 129 -15.17 -12.38 20.56
C HIS A 129 -14.55 -12.86 21.87
N LEU A 130 -13.50 -12.19 22.35
CA LEU A 130 -12.87 -12.51 23.63
C LEU A 130 -13.86 -12.40 24.79
N GLU A 131 -14.71 -11.37 24.80
CA GLU A 131 -15.79 -11.21 25.79
C GLU A 131 -16.77 -12.38 25.78
N LYS A 132 -17.18 -12.84 24.59
CA LYS A 132 -18.04 -14.03 24.45
C LYS A 132 -17.38 -15.30 24.98
N ILE A 133 -16.11 -15.52 24.65
CA ILE A 133 -15.33 -16.68 25.14
C ILE A 133 -15.19 -16.64 26.65
N LEU A 134 -14.97 -15.47 27.25
CA LEU A 134 -14.91 -15.32 28.71
C LEU A 134 -16.24 -15.66 29.37
N GLN A 135 -17.37 -15.23 28.78
CA GLN A 135 -18.70 -15.59 29.27
C GLN A 135 -18.96 -17.09 29.14
N GLU A 136 -18.63 -17.70 28.01
CA GLU A 136 -18.79 -19.14 27.79
C GLU A 136 -17.95 -19.96 28.77
N ILE A 137 -16.71 -19.55 29.05
CA ILE A 137 -15.88 -20.18 30.09
C ILE A 137 -16.54 -20.11 31.46
N PHE A 138 -17.16 -18.97 31.80
CA PHE A 138 -17.86 -18.81 33.06
C PHE A 138 -19.06 -19.76 33.16
N ASP A 139 -19.90 -19.80 32.11
CA ASP A 139 -21.10 -20.64 32.06
C ASP A 139 -20.76 -22.13 32.13
N VAL A 140 -19.76 -22.59 31.37
CA VAL A 140 -19.30 -23.99 31.38
C VAL A 140 -18.71 -24.36 32.75
N LYS A 141 -17.96 -23.46 33.39
CA LYS A 141 -17.47 -23.70 34.77
C LYS A 141 -18.61 -23.83 35.77
N GLN A 142 -19.66 -23.02 35.65
CA GLN A 142 -20.84 -23.16 36.50
C GLN A 142 -21.53 -24.51 36.27
N ASN A 143 -21.63 -24.95 35.02
CA ASN A 143 -22.19 -26.26 34.66
C ASN A 143 -21.35 -27.42 35.22
N ILE A 144 -20.02 -27.32 35.19
CA ILE A 144 -19.11 -28.30 35.80
C ILE A 144 -19.39 -28.45 37.30
N GLU A 145 -19.52 -27.34 38.03
CA GLU A 145 -19.82 -27.40 39.47
C GLU A 145 -21.21 -27.97 39.76
N PHE A 146 -22.20 -27.65 38.92
CA PHE A 146 -23.53 -28.26 38.99
C PHE A 146 -23.50 -29.77 38.74
N LEU A 147 -22.76 -30.24 37.74
CA LEU A 147 -22.59 -31.66 37.43
C LEU A 147 -21.90 -32.40 38.57
N LYS A 148 -20.84 -31.84 39.14
CA LYS A 148 -20.14 -32.42 40.31
C LYS A 148 -21.09 -32.61 41.49
N LYS A 149 -21.90 -31.59 41.80
CA LYS A 149 -22.91 -31.69 42.86
C LYS A 149 -23.95 -32.78 42.56
N THR A 150 -24.46 -32.81 41.33
CA THR A 150 -25.45 -33.80 40.89
C THR A 150 -24.90 -35.23 40.99
N ILE A 151 -23.64 -35.43 40.62
CA ILE A 151 -22.96 -36.73 40.78
C ILE A 151 -22.90 -37.13 42.26
N ALA A 152 -22.48 -36.22 43.14
CA ALA A 152 -22.41 -36.49 44.58
C ALA A 152 -23.80 -36.84 45.17
N ASP A 153 -24.86 -36.15 44.75
CA ASP A 153 -26.23 -36.44 45.16
C ASP A 153 -26.65 -37.86 44.70
N HIS A 154 -26.35 -38.24 43.46
CA HIS A 154 -26.63 -39.57 42.93
C HIS A 154 -25.80 -40.67 43.61
N GLU A 155 -24.53 -40.41 43.95
CA GLU A 155 -23.68 -41.32 44.72
C GLU A 155 -24.26 -41.57 46.12
N ALA A 156 -24.81 -40.53 46.77
CA ALA A 156 -25.50 -40.68 48.05
C ALA A 156 -26.77 -41.55 47.91
N PHE A 157 -27.56 -41.37 46.85
CA PHE A 157 -28.72 -42.25 46.57
C PHE A 157 -28.29 -43.69 46.30
N LEU A 158 -27.22 -43.89 45.53
CA LEU A 158 -26.66 -45.20 45.25
C LEU A 158 -26.19 -45.90 46.53
N GLN A 159 -25.51 -45.18 47.43
CA GLN A 159 -25.08 -45.71 48.71
C GLN A 159 -26.26 -46.23 49.55
N VAL A 160 -27.37 -45.48 49.59
CA VAL A 160 -28.60 -45.90 50.28
C VAL A 160 -29.20 -47.14 49.63
N ALA A 161 -29.35 -47.17 48.30
CA ALA A 161 -29.91 -48.29 47.56
C ALA A 161 -29.07 -49.58 47.73
N GLN A 162 -27.75 -49.47 47.62
CA GLN A 162 -26.81 -50.57 47.85
C GLN A 162 -26.86 -51.08 49.30
N THR A 163 -26.92 -50.17 50.28
CA THR A 163 -27.04 -50.55 51.70
C THR A 163 -28.33 -51.31 51.99
N ARG A 164 -29.46 -50.84 51.43
CA ARG A 164 -30.74 -51.55 51.50
C ARG A 164 -30.65 -52.93 50.85
N LEU A 165 -29.98 -53.04 49.71
CA LEU A 165 -29.84 -54.30 48.97
C LEU A 165 -28.99 -55.31 49.74
N ALA A 166 -27.85 -54.86 50.25
CA ALA A 166 -26.96 -55.66 51.08
C ALA A 166 -27.65 -56.14 52.37
N THR A 167 -28.50 -55.31 52.97
CA THR A 167 -29.29 -55.68 54.15
C THR A 167 -30.27 -56.80 53.82
N ARG A 168 -31.01 -56.68 52.70
CA ARG A 168 -31.96 -57.72 52.25
C ARG A 168 -31.28 -59.01 51.83
N ALA A 169 -30.07 -58.94 51.27
CA ALA A 169 -29.27 -60.09 50.88
C ALA A 169 -28.83 -60.97 52.06
N ARG A 170 -28.97 -60.50 53.31
CA ARG A 170 -28.63 -61.25 54.54
C ARG A 170 -29.80 -62.05 55.12
N ARG A 171 -30.97 -62.07 54.48
CA ARG A 171 -32.11 -62.87 54.96
C ARG A 171 -31.75 -64.37 54.96
N PRO A 172 -32.02 -65.12 56.04
CA PRO A 172 -31.61 -66.53 56.15
C PRO A 172 -32.58 -67.50 55.47
N ASN A 173 -32.06 -68.63 54.98
CA ASN A 173 -32.84 -69.79 54.51
C ASN A 173 -33.96 -69.42 53.52
N ILE A 174 -35.19 -69.85 53.77
CA ILE A 174 -36.36 -69.64 52.91
C ILE A 174 -36.79 -68.16 52.83
N GLU A 175 -36.42 -67.34 53.82
CA GLU A 175 -36.68 -65.89 53.84
C GLU A 175 -35.79 -65.14 52.85
N ALA A 176 -34.76 -65.78 52.26
CA ALA A 176 -33.96 -65.27 51.14
C ALA A 176 -34.77 -65.25 49.82
N CYS A 177 -35.98 -64.69 49.89
CA CYS A 177 -36.92 -64.61 48.80
C CYS A 177 -36.58 -63.45 47.87
N ARG A 178 -36.55 -63.72 46.56
CA ARG A 178 -36.39 -62.71 45.51
C ARG A 178 -37.73 -62.05 45.16
N ASP A 179 -38.34 -61.44 46.16
CA ASP A 179 -39.63 -60.77 46.07
C ASP A 179 -39.61 -59.53 45.13
N PRO A 180 -40.77 -58.91 44.83
CA PRO A 180 -40.80 -57.75 43.93
C PRO A 180 -39.97 -56.56 44.42
N ALA A 181 -39.85 -56.36 45.74
CA ALA A 181 -39.02 -55.30 46.30
C ALA A 181 -37.52 -55.56 46.08
N MET A 182 -37.07 -56.82 46.16
CA MET A 182 -35.70 -57.21 45.83
C MET A 182 -35.39 -56.92 44.35
N HIS A 183 -36.32 -57.25 43.43
CA HIS A 183 -36.15 -56.96 42.00
C HIS A 183 -36.03 -55.46 41.72
N ARG A 184 -36.93 -54.63 42.27
CA ARG A 184 -36.88 -53.18 42.07
C ARG A 184 -35.60 -52.55 42.60
N LEU A 185 -35.10 -53.02 43.75
CA LEU A 185 -33.90 -52.46 44.35
C LEU A 185 -32.62 -52.82 43.56
N ILE A 186 -32.57 -54.02 42.99
CA ILE A 186 -31.50 -54.40 42.04
C ILE A 186 -31.55 -53.49 40.81
N GLN A 187 -32.74 -53.25 40.26
CA GLN A 187 -32.92 -52.37 39.10
C GLN A 187 -32.51 -50.92 39.43
N GLU A 188 -32.96 -50.38 40.57
CA GLU A 188 -32.61 -49.03 41.05
C GLU A 188 -31.08 -48.85 41.16
N VAL A 189 -30.37 -49.84 41.71
CA VAL A 189 -28.90 -49.81 41.78
C VAL A 189 -28.27 -49.81 40.38
N HIS A 190 -28.79 -50.59 39.43
CA HIS A 190 -28.29 -50.57 38.06
C HIS A 190 -28.55 -49.22 37.37
N ASP A 191 -29.75 -48.67 37.51
CA ASP A 191 -30.15 -47.39 36.90
C ASP A 191 -29.31 -46.24 37.48
N LEU A 192 -29.06 -46.22 38.79
CA LEU A 192 -28.20 -45.22 39.44
C LEU A 192 -26.75 -45.30 38.98
N HIS A 193 -26.17 -46.50 38.82
CA HIS A 193 -24.83 -46.64 38.25
C HIS A 193 -24.76 -46.12 36.81
N ALA A 194 -25.77 -46.42 35.99
CA ALA A 194 -25.83 -45.94 34.61
C ALA A 194 -25.93 -44.40 34.56
N ALA A 195 -26.77 -43.80 35.39
CA ALA A 195 -26.92 -42.35 35.50
C ALA A 195 -25.61 -41.66 35.93
N ILE A 196 -24.92 -42.20 36.94
CA ILE A 196 -23.61 -41.66 37.39
C ILE A 196 -22.57 -41.77 36.27
N ALA A 197 -22.51 -42.90 35.57
CA ALA A 197 -21.57 -43.07 34.46
C ALA A 197 -21.81 -42.05 33.33
N ASP A 198 -23.06 -41.77 33.00
CA ASP A 198 -23.43 -40.75 32.03
C ASP A 198 -23.09 -39.33 32.49
N LEU A 199 -23.32 -39.01 33.76
CA LEU A 199 -22.95 -37.71 34.33
C LEU A 199 -21.44 -37.50 34.35
N LEU A 200 -20.65 -38.53 34.71
CA LEU A 200 -19.19 -38.48 34.66
C LEU A 200 -18.67 -38.30 33.24
N ARG A 201 -19.31 -38.92 32.25
CA ARG A 201 -18.98 -38.73 30.84
C ARG A 201 -19.24 -37.30 30.40
N LYS A 202 -20.39 -36.71 30.77
CA LYS A 202 -20.70 -35.30 30.50
C LYS A 202 -19.71 -34.36 31.19
N LEU A 203 -19.38 -34.61 32.45
CA LEU A 203 -18.39 -33.82 33.19
C LEU A 203 -17.05 -33.75 32.46
N ARG A 204 -16.52 -34.89 31.98
CA ARG A 204 -15.28 -34.92 31.19
C ARG A 204 -15.40 -34.14 29.88
N GLN A 205 -16.57 -34.15 29.24
CA GLN A 205 -16.80 -33.37 28.02
C GLN A 205 -16.73 -31.87 28.30
N GLU A 206 -17.38 -31.40 29.36
CA GLU A 206 -17.34 -29.99 29.78
C GLU A 206 -15.93 -29.57 30.21
N GLU A 207 -15.21 -30.40 30.96
CA GLU A 207 -13.82 -30.14 31.36
C GLU A 207 -12.90 -29.98 30.14
N ASN A 208 -13.07 -30.83 29.13
CA ASN A 208 -12.34 -30.70 27.87
C ASN A 208 -12.75 -29.43 27.11
N ALA A 209 -14.04 -29.08 27.08
CA ALA A 209 -14.53 -27.86 26.45
C ALA A 209 -13.88 -26.61 27.07
N VAL A 210 -13.73 -26.54 28.40
CA VAL A 210 -13.00 -25.45 29.07
C VAL A 210 -11.56 -25.36 28.59
N GLN A 211 -10.85 -26.48 28.43
CA GLN A 211 -9.47 -26.46 27.93
C GLN A 211 -9.39 -25.92 26.50
N HIS A 212 -10.35 -26.25 25.64
CA HIS A 212 -10.43 -25.69 24.30
C HIS A 212 -10.69 -24.18 24.32
N LEU A 213 -11.65 -23.73 25.12
CA LEU A 213 -11.97 -22.30 25.25
C LEU A 213 -10.79 -21.49 25.81
N LEU A 214 -10.03 -22.03 26.77
CA LEU A 214 -8.84 -21.38 27.31
C LEU A 214 -7.72 -21.22 26.25
N ARG A 215 -7.56 -22.20 25.36
CA ARG A 215 -6.61 -22.08 24.23
C ARG A 215 -7.06 -21.01 23.25
N SER A 216 -8.35 -20.99 22.89
CA SER A 216 -8.92 -19.95 22.03
C SER A 216 -8.76 -18.56 22.63
N LYS A 217 -9.02 -18.42 23.94
CA LYS A 217 -8.78 -17.18 24.69
C LYS A 217 -7.33 -16.69 24.54
N SER A 218 -6.36 -17.57 24.79
CA SER A 218 -4.94 -17.21 24.70
C SER A 218 -4.54 -16.76 23.29
N SER A 219 -5.08 -17.40 22.25
CA SER A 219 -4.85 -16.99 20.85
C SER A 219 -5.42 -15.61 20.58
N LEU A 220 -6.66 -15.35 21.00
CA LEU A 220 -7.32 -14.04 20.81
C LEU A 220 -6.60 -12.92 21.58
N GLU A 221 -6.09 -13.18 22.78
CA GLU A 221 -5.30 -12.20 23.56
C GLU A 221 -3.98 -11.86 22.87
N GLN A 222 -3.32 -12.84 22.26
CA GLN A 222 -2.13 -12.63 21.46
C GLN A 222 -2.43 -11.79 20.22
N ASP A 223 -3.46 -12.16 19.45
CA ASP A 223 -3.88 -11.43 18.26
C ASP A 223 -4.25 -9.98 18.60
N LEU A 224 -4.99 -9.77 19.70
CA LEU A 224 -5.33 -8.44 20.20
C LEU A 224 -4.10 -7.59 20.52
N THR A 225 -3.05 -8.22 21.08
CA THR A 225 -1.79 -7.53 21.39
C THR A 225 -1.08 -7.11 20.10
N ILE A 226 -1.03 -7.99 19.10
CA ILE A 226 -0.45 -7.68 17.78
C ILE A 226 -1.21 -6.52 17.14
N LYS A 227 -2.55 -6.57 17.14
CA LYS A 227 -3.41 -5.53 16.55
C LYS A 227 -3.25 -4.17 17.23
N LYS A 228 -3.13 -4.15 18.57
CA LYS A 228 -2.82 -2.93 19.33
C LYS A 228 -1.47 -2.34 18.94
N ASN A 229 -0.45 -3.18 18.75
CA ASN A 229 0.88 -2.72 18.33
C ASN A 229 0.87 -2.19 16.89
N SER A 230 0.20 -2.87 15.96
CA SER A 230 0.06 -2.40 14.58
C SER A 230 -0.61 -1.03 14.53
N LEU A 231 -1.73 -0.85 15.24
CA LEU A 231 -2.42 0.45 15.32
C LEU A 231 -1.58 1.55 15.96
N PHE A 232 -0.77 1.22 16.97
CA PHE A 232 0.15 2.18 17.57
C PHE A 232 1.18 2.66 16.53
N ILE A 233 1.79 1.73 15.80
CA ILE A 233 2.75 2.06 14.74
C ILE A 233 2.11 2.89 13.62
N ASP A 234 0.89 2.53 13.21
CA ASP A 234 0.18 3.21 12.12
C ASP A 234 -0.39 4.58 12.52
N SER A 235 -0.49 4.89 13.82
CA SER A 235 -1.00 6.18 14.33
C SER A 235 0.08 7.18 14.76
N GLU A 236 1.36 6.79 14.80
CA GLU A 236 2.49 7.68 15.13
C GLU A 236 3.03 8.50 13.93
N LYS A 237 2.28 8.64 12.84
CA LYS A 237 2.67 9.43 11.66
C LYS A 237 1.67 10.52 11.33
#